data_AF-A0A1M7R1G1-F1
#
_entry.id   AF-A0A1M7R1G1-F1
#
_cell.length_a   1.000
_cell.length_b   1.000
_cell.length_c   1.000
_cell.angle_alpha   90.00
_cell.angle_beta   90.00
_cell.angle_gamma   90.00
#
_symmetry.space_group_name_H-M   'P 1'
#
loop_
_entity.id
_entity.type
_entity.pdbx_description
1 polymer ?
#
loop_
_entity_poly.entity_id
_entity_poly.type
_entity_poly.pdbx_seq_one_letter_code
_entity_poly.pdbx_strand_id
1 'polypeptide(L)' 'MRQCRYGSEDKAHVQHVLTAIAVNLERIDVHLPPAPARLPRRPTALQGFLDWQHIPRSRSWRVATHPAG' A
#
# COMPACT_ATOMS: atom_id res chain seq x y z
N MET A 1 34.21 -11.30 -13.23
CA MET A 1 33.13 -10.69 -12.43
C MET A 1 33.64 -9.39 -11.82
N ARG A 2 33.24 -8.24 -12.35
CA ARG A 2 33.54 -6.93 -11.76
C ARG A 2 32.24 -6.37 -11.19
N GLN A 3 32.13 -6.29 -9.87
CA GLN A 3 31.05 -5.57 -9.22
C GLN A 3 31.33 -4.07 -9.40
N CYS A 4 30.88 -3.50 -10.53
CA CYS A 4 30.76 -2.06 -10.67
C CYS A 4 29.65 -1.56 -9.76
N ARG A 5 29.96 -1.33 -8.48
CA ARG A 5 29.11 -0.50 -7.63
C ARG A 5 29.55 0.94 -7.83
N TYR A 6 28.75 1.69 -8.56
CA TYR A 6 28.85 3.15 -8.64
C TYR A 6 28.66 3.74 -7.23
N GLY A 7 29.44 4.78 -6.92
CA GLY A 7 29.79 5.31 -5.59
C GLY A 7 28.69 5.31 -4.53
N SER A 8 29.08 4.93 -3.32
CA SER A 8 28.26 4.85 -2.10
C SER A 8 27.98 6.21 -1.44
N GLU A 9 28.25 7.33 -2.09
CA GLU A 9 28.14 8.67 -1.48
C GLU A 9 26.68 9.15 -1.32
N ASP A 10 25.80 8.88 -2.28
CA ASP A 10 24.41 9.39 -2.25
C ASP A 10 23.43 8.46 -1.48
N LYS A 11 23.89 7.27 -1.09
CA LYS A 11 23.02 6.28 -0.40
C LYS A 11 22.77 6.64 1.05
N ALA A 12 23.72 7.33 1.70
CA ALA A 12 23.57 7.77 3.08
C ALA A 12 22.50 8.84 3.23
N HIS A 13 22.40 9.76 2.25
CA HIS A 13 21.38 10.80 2.23
C HIS A 13 19.99 10.20 2.03
N VAL A 14 19.81 9.33 1.04
CA VAL A 14 18.53 8.62 0.82
C VAL A 14 18.13 7.81 2.05
N GLN A 15 19.09 7.10 2.67
CA GLN A 15 18.83 6.35 3.90
C GLN A 15 18.37 7.29 5.04
N HIS A 16 19.05 8.42 5.24
CA HIS A 16 18.67 9.40 6.25
C HIS A 16 17.25 9.95 6.02
N VAL A 17 16.92 10.30 4.78
CA VAL A 17 15.59 10.81 4.42
C VAL A 17 14.52 9.77 4.72
N LEU A 18 14.72 8.52 4.29
CA LEU A 18 13.75 7.44 4.54
C LEU A 18 13.62 7.11 6.03
N THR A 19 14.73 7.12 6.77
CA THR A 19 14.72 6.92 8.23
C THR A 19 13.98 8.07 8.93
N ALA A 20 14.22 9.33 8.54
CA ALA A 20 13.51 10.48 9.11
C ALA A 20 11.99 10.43 8.83
N ILE A 21 11.59 9.99 7.63
CA ILE A 21 10.18 9.77 7.29
C ILE A 21 9.57 8.69 8.18
N ALA A 22 10.23 7.54 8.33
CA ALA A 22 9.75 6.44 9.16
C ALA A 22 9.56 6.88 10.62
N VAL A 23 10.56 7.53 11.22
CA VAL A 23 10.49 8.05 12.59
C VAL A 23 9.38 9.09 12.75
N ASN A 24 9.17 9.96 11.75
CA ASN A 24 8.09 10.94 11.78
C ASN A 24 6.71 10.26 11.73
N LEU A 25 6.54 9.22 10.91
CA LEU A 25 5.31 8.44 10.86
C LEU A 25 5.03 7.72 12.19
N GLU A 26 6.03 7.10 12.80
CA GLU A 26 5.90 6.44 14.12
C GLU A 26 5.48 7.43 15.20
N ARG A 27 6.08 8.63 15.25
CA ARG A 27 5.71 9.68 16.20
C ARG A 27 4.27 10.15 16.00
N ILE A 28 3.84 10.32 14.75
CA ILE A 28 2.47 10.72 14.42
C ILE A 28 1.49 9.60 14.79
N ASP A 29 1.82 8.34 14.52
CA ASP A 29 0.98 7.17 14.77
C ASP A 29 0.72 6.96 16.27
N VAL A 30 1.71 7.19 17.13
CA VAL A 30 1.56 7.15 18.60
C VAL A 30 0.49 8.14 19.11
N HIS A 31 0.29 9.25 18.40
CA HIS A 31 -0.70 10.26 18.74
C HIS A 31 -2.02 10.11 17.99
N LEU A 32 -2.10 9.17 17.04
CA LEU A 32 -3.30 8.96 16.25
C LEU A 32 -4.19 7.92 16.93
N PRO A 33 -5.50 8.18 17.10
CA PRO A 33 -6.42 7.14 17.53
C PRO A 33 -6.37 5.98 16.53
N PRO A 34 -6.56 4.72 16.98
CA PRO A 34 -6.58 3.57 16.09
C PRO A 34 -7.51 3.85 14.91
N ALA A 35 -6.98 3.75 13.69
CA ALA A 35 -7.79 3.95 12.51
C ALA A 35 -8.98 2.97 12.57
N PRO A 36 -10.23 3.45 12.34
CA PRO A 36 -11.37 2.55 12.31
C PRO A 36 -11.12 1.47 11.26
N ALA A 37 -11.62 0.26 11.52
CA ALA A 37 -11.53 -0.84 10.56
C ALA A 37 -11.99 -0.33 9.19
N ARG A 38 -11.12 -0.45 8.18
CA ARG A 38 -11.42 0.05 6.85
C ARG A 38 -12.66 -0.67 6.34
N LEU A 39 -13.75 0.07 6.16
CA LEU A 39 -14.94 -0.46 5.51
C LEU A 39 -14.58 -0.89 4.07
N PRO A 40 -15.16 -1.99 3.57
CA PRO A 40 -15.05 -2.33 2.16
C PRO A 40 -15.43 -1.13 1.30
N ARG A 41 -14.57 -0.80 0.33
CA ARG A 41 -14.89 0.29 -0.60
C ARG A 41 -16.10 -0.12 -1.43
N ARG A 42 -16.99 0.84 -1.70
CA ARG A 42 -18.08 0.60 -2.67
C ARG A 42 -17.46 0.22 -4.03
N PRO A 43 -17.99 -0.80 -4.72
CA PRO A 43 -17.53 -1.16 -6.05
C PRO A 43 -17.60 0.04 -7.00
N THR A 44 -16.58 0.22 -7.83
CA THR A 44 -16.59 1.26 -8.86
C THR A 44 -17.50 0.84 -10.03
N ALA A 45 -17.94 1.80 -10.85
CA ALA A 45 -18.74 1.50 -12.05
C ALA A 45 -18.03 0.49 -12.98
N LEU A 46 -16.70 0.59 -13.12
CA LEU A 46 -15.90 -0.39 -13.85
C LEU A 46 -16.01 -1.80 -13.26
N GLN A 47 -15.96 -1.93 -11.93
CA GLN A 47 -16.12 -3.22 -11.27
C GLN A 47 -17.51 -3.82 -11.56
N GLY A 48 -18.58 -3.01 -11.48
CA GLY A 48 -19.93 -3.44 -11.83
C GLY A 48 -20.06 -3.88 -13.30
N PHE A 49 -19.41 -3.17 -14.22
CA PHE A 49 -19.37 -3.55 -15.63
C PHE A 49 -18.64 -4.89 -15.85
N LEU A 50 -17.49 -5.11 -15.20
CA LEU A 50 -16.74 -6.36 -15.30
C LEU A 50 -17.51 -7.55 -14.72
N ASP A 51 -18.22 -7.34 -13.61
CA ASP A 51 -19.07 -8.36 -13.01
C ASP A 51 -20.24 -8.71 -13.95
N TRP A 52 -20.88 -7.71 -14.57
CA TRP A 52 -21.93 -7.90 -15.57
C TRP A 52 -21.43 -8.68 -16.80
N GLN A 53 -20.17 -8.48 -17.18
CA GLN A 53 -19.51 -9.22 -18.26
C GLN A 53 -18.96 -10.58 -17.84
N HIS A 54 -19.16 -11.01 -16.59
CA HIS A 54 -18.63 -12.25 -16.02
C HIS A 54 -17.11 -12.38 -16.15
N ILE A 55 -16.38 -11.26 -16.18
CA ILE A 55 -14.92 -11.26 -16.29
C ILE A 55 -14.32 -11.57 -14.91
N PRO A 56 -13.51 -12.63 -14.75
CA PRO A 56 -12.95 -12.99 -13.46
C PRO A 56 -12.04 -11.88 -12.92
N ARG A 57 -12.32 -11.39 -11.70
CA ARG A 57 -11.42 -10.45 -11.02
C ARG A 57 -10.12 -11.16 -10.64
N SER A 58 -8.98 -10.54 -10.96
CA SER A 58 -7.68 -11.06 -10.57
C SER A 58 -7.54 -11.09 -9.04
N ARG A 59 -6.71 -12.00 -8.53
CA ARG A 59 -6.56 -12.23 -7.08
C ARG A 59 -6.13 -10.98 -6.31
N SER A 60 -5.36 -10.09 -6.93
CA SER A 60 -4.94 -8.82 -6.33
C SER A 60 -6.07 -7.79 -6.19
N TRP A 61 -7.19 -7.97 -6.89
CA TRP A 61 -8.39 -7.13 -6.81
C TRP A 61 -9.44 -7.66 -5.82
N ARG A 62 -9.26 -8.87 -5.30
CA ARG A 62 -10.13 -9.48 -4.28
C ARG A 62 -9.82 -8.94 -2.88
N VAL A 63 -9.77 -7.62 -2.72
CA VAL A 63 -9.68 -6.99 -1.39
C VAL A 63 -11.10 -6.67 -0.93
N ALA A 64 -11.63 -7.58 -0.11
CA ALA A 64 -12.84 -7.46 0.71
C ALA A 64 -14.20 -7.33 -0.04
N THR A 65 -14.69 -8.45 -0.56
CA THR A 65 -16.14 -8.74 -0.58
C THR A 65 -16.34 -10.14 -0.02
N HIS A 66 -16.25 -10.27 1.30
CA HIS A 66 -16.94 -11.34 2.03
C HIS A 66 -17.95 -10.65 2.94
N PRO A 67 -19.26 -10.67 2.63
CA PRO A 67 -20.24 -10.59 3.68
C PRO A 67 -20.19 -11.92 4.44
N ALA A 68 -20.00 -11.85 5.75
CA ALA A 68 -20.30 -12.97 6.63
C ALA A 68 -21.81 -12.99 6.87
N GLY A 69 -22.45 -14.13 6.61
CA GLY A 69 -23.82 -14.43 7.02
C GLY A 69 -24.89 -13.86 6.11
#